data_AF-A0A973AX41-F1
#
_entry.id   AF-A0A973AX41-F1
#
_cell.length_a   1.000
_cell.length_b   1.000
_cell.length_c   1.000
_cell.angle_alpha   90.00
_cell.angle_beta   90.00
_cell.angle_gamma   90.00
#
_symmetry.space_group_name_H-M   'P 1'
#
loop_
_entity.id
_entity.type
_entity.pdbx_description
1 polymer ?
#
loop_
_entity_poly.entity_id
_entity_poly.type
_entity_poly.pdbx_seq_one_letter_code
_entity_poly.pdbx_strand_id
1 'polypeptide(L)'
;MTFPFPHRSSTPAPARTPSQPVPQALSEPPYPEEYYEILARDLGEDRARWARLPYAERMRELEWYHATFDTPDDLSLWPAELDGGVERP
;
A
#
# COMPACT_ATOMS: atom_id res chain seq x y z
N MET A 1 47.82 12.68 20.85
CA MET A 1 47.46 11.96 19.61
C MET A 1 45.97 12.12 19.44
N THR A 2 45.53 12.95 18.49
CA THR A 2 44.12 13.25 18.19
C THR A 2 43.89 12.89 16.73
N PHE A 3 42.95 12.00 16.46
CA PHE A 3 42.52 11.67 15.10
C PHE A 3 41.39 12.61 14.68
N PRO A 4 41.49 13.35 13.56
CA PRO A 4 40.37 14.13 13.06
C PRO A 4 39.33 13.20 12.42
N PHE A 5 38.10 13.23 12.94
CA PHE A 5 36.94 12.61 12.31
C PHE A 5 36.63 13.35 10.99
N PRO A 6 36.43 12.64 9.86
CA PRO A 6 35.94 13.29 8.66
C PRO A 6 34.50 13.75 8.87
N HIS A 7 34.22 14.98 8.46
CA HIS A 7 32.89 15.58 8.44
C HIS A 7 31.93 14.67 7.67
N ARG A 8 30.85 14.24 8.32
CA ARG A 8 29.77 13.47 7.70
C ARG A 8 29.10 14.37 6.66
N SER A 9 29.46 14.23 5.39
CA SER A 9 28.71 14.83 4.29
C SER A 9 27.26 14.38 4.41
N SER A 10 26.38 15.33 4.70
CA SER A 10 24.94 15.09 4.74
C SER A 10 24.50 14.75 3.33
N THR A 11 24.36 13.45 3.02
CA THR A 11 23.73 12.99 1.79
C THR A 11 22.32 13.57 1.77
N PRO A 12 21.92 14.38 0.75
CA PRO A 12 20.54 14.79 0.63
C PRO A 12 19.70 13.51 0.47
N ALA A 13 18.61 13.41 1.24
CA ALA A 13 17.62 12.36 1.05
C ALA A 13 17.24 12.30 -0.45
N PRO A 14 17.05 11.11 -1.04
CA PRO A 14 16.60 11.03 -2.42
C PRO A 14 15.32 11.88 -2.53
N ALA A 15 15.33 12.83 -3.47
CA ALA A 15 14.18 13.65 -3.76
C ALA A 15 12.98 12.71 -3.94
N ARG A 16 11.90 12.95 -3.18
CA ARG A 16 10.62 12.26 -3.37
C ARG A 16 10.36 12.27 -4.87
N THR A 17 10.40 11.10 -5.48
CA THR A 17 10.08 10.91 -6.89
C THR A 17 8.76 11.65 -7.12
N PRO A 18 8.63 12.50 -8.15
CA PRO A 18 7.34 13.14 -8.42
C PRO A 18 6.29 12.04 -8.51
N SER A 19 5.24 12.14 -7.69
CA SER A 19 4.07 11.26 -7.75
C SER A 19 3.70 11.11 -9.21
N GLN A 20 3.81 9.90 -9.75
CA GLN A 20 3.36 9.64 -11.10
C GLN A 20 1.92 10.19 -11.22
N PRO A 21 1.60 10.93 -12.29
CA PRO A 21 0.22 11.33 -12.51
C PRO A 21 -0.62 10.07 -12.54
N VAL A 22 -1.62 10.00 -11.66
CA VAL A 22 -2.62 8.93 -11.67
C VAL A 22 -3.19 8.93 -13.10
N PRO A 23 -3.06 7.85 -13.88
CA PRO A 23 -3.51 7.84 -15.26
C PRO A 23 -5.01 8.10 -15.29
N GLN A 24 -5.37 9.31 -15.66
CA GLN A 24 -6.75 9.71 -15.90
C GLN A 24 -7.18 9.04 -17.20
N ALA A 25 -8.23 8.22 -17.11
CA ALA A 25 -8.87 7.50 -18.22
C ALA A 25 -7.96 6.51 -18.97
N LEU A 26 -7.84 5.28 -18.44
CA LEU A 26 -7.49 4.12 -19.26
C LEU A 26 -8.71 3.20 -19.27
N SER A 27 -9.39 3.17 -20.42
CA SER A 27 -10.42 2.20 -20.78
C SER A 27 -9.84 0.80 -21.04
N GLU A 28 -8.52 0.65 -20.99
CA GLU A 28 -7.82 -0.64 -21.00
C GLU A 28 -7.40 -1.03 -19.58
N PRO A 29 -7.34 -2.34 -19.27
CA PRO A 29 -6.69 -2.79 -18.05
C PRO A 29 -5.25 -2.25 -18.03
N PRO A 30 -4.84 -1.53 -16.97
CA PRO A 30 -3.54 -0.86 -16.93
C PRO A 30 -2.34 -1.82 -16.92
N TYR A 31 -2.59 -3.13 -16.83
CA TYR A 31 -1.58 -4.17 -16.71
C TYR A 31 -1.84 -5.33 -17.69
N PRO A 32 -0.78 -6.10 -18.05
CA PRO A 32 -0.89 -7.30 -18.86
C PRO A 32 -1.79 -8.38 -18.22
N GLU A 33 -2.29 -9.32 -19.02
CA GLU A 33 -3.14 -10.43 -18.54
C GLU A 33 -2.41 -11.28 -17.48
N GLU A 34 -1.10 -11.49 -17.64
CA GLU A 34 -0.28 -12.28 -16.70
C GLU A 34 -0.32 -11.69 -15.28
N TYR A 35 -0.49 -10.37 -15.15
CA TYR A 35 -0.64 -9.73 -13.84
C TYR A 35 -1.92 -10.20 -13.13
N TYR A 36 -3.03 -10.28 -13.85
CA TYR A 36 -4.30 -10.72 -13.29
C TYR A 36 -4.33 -12.21 -13.01
N GLU A 37 -3.63 -13.02 -13.81
CA GLU A 37 -3.42 -14.45 -13.53
C GLU A 37 -2.66 -14.67 -12.21
N ILE A 38 -1.60 -13.89 -11.97
CA ILE A 38 -0.86 -13.93 -10.71
C ILE A 38 -1.77 -13.52 -9.54
N LEU A 39 -2.56 -12.46 -9.69
CA LEU A 39 -3.52 -12.04 -8.67
C LEU A 39 -4.56 -13.12 -8.38
N ALA A 40 -5.10 -13.76 -9.42
CA ALA A 40 -6.10 -14.81 -9.26
C ALA A 40 -5.51 -16.02 -8.53
N ARG A 41 -4.27 -16.39 -8.85
CA ARG A 41 -3.54 -17.48 -8.21
C ARG A 41 -3.22 -17.18 -6.74
N ASP A 42 -2.71 -16.00 -6.44
CA ASP A 42 -2.12 -15.69 -5.12
C ASP A 42 -3.14 -15.10 -4.14
N LEU A 43 -4.11 -14.33 -4.64
CA LEU A 43 -5.09 -13.59 -3.83
C LEU A 43 -6.55 -13.98 -4.11
N GLY A 44 -6.79 -14.81 -5.13
CA GLY A 44 -8.10 -15.29 -5.53
C GLY A 44 -8.76 -14.46 -6.64
N GLU A 45 -9.69 -15.11 -7.35
CA GLU A 45 -10.42 -14.55 -8.49
C GLU A 45 -11.17 -13.25 -8.15
N ASP A 46 -11.70 -13.14 -6.94
CA ASP A 46 -12.43 -11.94 -6.52
C ASP A 46 -11.53 -10.71 -6.46
N ARG A 47 -10.28 -10.89 -6.02
CA ARG A 47 -9.28 -9.81 -5.96
C ARG A 47 -8.76 -9.46 -7.35
N ALA A 48 -8.55 -10.44 -8.21
CA ALA A 48 -8.19 -10.20 -9.61
C ALA A 48 -9.28 -9.44 -10.36
N ARG A 49 -10.54 -9.84 -10.18
CA ARG A 49 -11.72 -9.16 -10.76
C ARG A 49 -11.83 -7.72 -10.27
N TRP A 50 -11.66 -7.49 -8.98
CA TRP A 50 -11.64 -6.16 -8.40
C TRP A 50 -10.54 -5.27 -9.00
N ALA A 51 -9.33 -5.81 -9.21
CA ALA A 51 -8.22 -5.08 -9.81
C ALA A 51 -8.45 -4.72 -11.29
N ARG A 52 -9.35 -5.42 -11.99
CA ARG A 52 -9.77 -5.11 -13.37
C ARG A 52 -10.81 -3.99 -13.45
N LEU A 53 -11.45 -3.60 -12.34
CA LEU A 53 -12.46 -2.54 -12.35
C LEU A 53 -11.87 -1.19 -12.80
N PRO A 54 -12.65 -0.36 -13.51
CA PRO A 54 -12.28 1.03 -13.80
C PRO A 54 -11.86 1.77 -12.52
N TYR A 55 -10.91 2.71 -12.65
CA TYR A 55 -10.37 3.43 -11.50
C TYR A 55 -11.46 4.07 -10.61
N ALA A 56 -12.45 4.71 -11.22
CA ALA A 56 -13.55 5.34 -10.49
C ALA A 56 -14.38 4.33 -9.68
N GLU A 57 -14.59 3.12 -10.21
CA GLU A 57 -15.32 2.07 -9.52
C GLU A 57 -14.52 1.49 -8.35
N ARG A 58 -13.21 1.25 -8.55
CA ARG A 58 -12.30 0.85 -7.46
C ARG A 58 -12.30 1.86 -6.32
N MET A 59 -12.23 3.15 -6.64
CA MET A 59 -12.25 4.20 -5.64
C MET A 59 -13.58 4.27 -4.89
N ARG A 60 -14.71 4.08 -5.57
CA ARG A 60 -16.03 4.05 -4.92
C ARG A 60 -16.14 2.92 -3.91
N GLU A 61 -15.62 1.74 -4.25
CA GLU A 61 -15.61 0.62 -3.32
C GLU A 61 -14.66 0.87 -2.14
N LEU A 62 -13.47 1.42 -2.38
CA LEU A 62 -12.56 1.81 -1.30
C LEU A 62 -13.20 2.84 -0.36
N GLU A 63 -13.87 3.86 -0.91
CA GLU A 63 -14.61 4.84 -0.12
C GLU A 63 -15.71 4.20 0.72
N TRP A 64 -16.43 3.20 0.18
CA TRP A 64 -17.43 2.45 0.94
C TRP A 64 -16.79 1.66 2.09
N TYR A 65 -15.69 0.95 1.84
CA TYR A 65 -14.95 0.27 2.90
C TYR A 65 -14.48 1.26 3.97
N HIS A 66 -13.87 2.38 3.56
CA HIS A 66 -13.42 3.42 4.49
C HIS A 66 -14.56 4.02 5.33
N ALA A 67 -15.75 4.19 4.75
CA ALA A 67 -16.91 4.73 5.46
C ALA A 67 -17.56 3.72 6.41
N THR A 68 -17.41 2.43 6.13
CA THR A 68 -18.08 1.34 6.86
C THR A 68 -17.14 0.63 7.84
N PHE A 69 -15.83 0.83 7.71
CA PHE A 69 -14.81 0.22 8.57
C PHE A 69 -14.89 0.82 9.98
N ASP A 70 -15.48 0.05 10.91
CA ASP A 70 -15.63 0.44 12.30
C ASP A 70 -14.44 -0.10 13.10
N THR A 71 -13.47 0.79 13.34
CA THR A 71 -12.13 0.46 13.86
C THR A 71 -12.12 -0.42 15.15
N PRO A 72 -13.01 -0.26 16.14
CA PRO A 72 -13.01 -1.14 17.31
C PRO A 72 -13.58 -2.55 17.08
N ASP A 73 -14.46 -2.75 16.10
CA ASP A 73 -15.11 -4.06 15.84
C ASP A 73 -14.45 -4.81 14.66
N ASP A 74 -13.95 -4.10 13.65
CA ASP A 74 -13.33 -4.69 12.44
C ASP A 74 -11.82 -4.97 12.61
N LEU A 75 -11.18 -4.39 13.63
CA LEU A 75 -9.88 -4.87 14.09
C LEU A 75 -10.12 -6.11 14.95
N SER A 76 -9.99 -7.29 14.35
CA SER A 76 -9.71 -8.50 15.13
C SER A 76 -8.57 -8.18 16.10
N LEU A 77 -8.77 -8.42 17.41
CA LEU A 77 -7.78 -8.25 18.46
C LEU A 77 -6.41 -8.61 17.89
N TRP A 78 -5.58 -7.58 17.69
CA TRP A 78 -4.25 -7.80 17.16
C TRP A 78 -3.57 -8.79 18.11
N PRO A 79 -3.10 -9.97 17.63
CA PRO A 79 -2.48 -10.94 18.51
C PRO A 79 -1.39 -10.23 19.29
N ALA A 80 -1.36 -10.41 20.61
CA ALA A 80 -0.39 -9.73 21.46
C ALA A 80 1.05 -10.03 21.02
N GLU A 81 1.28 -11.18 20.36
CA GLU A 81 2.57 -11.53 19.78
C GLU A 81 3.01 -10.63 18.61
N LEU A 82 2.07 -9.93 17.98
CA LEU A 82 2.31 -9.03 16.84
C LEU A 82 2.24 -7.54 17.22
N ASP A 83 1.87 -7.19 18.46
CA ASP A 83 1.72 -5.79 18.94
C ASP A 83 3.06 -5.04 19.13
N GLY A 84 4.13 -5.53 18.50
CA GLY A 84 5.42 -4.85 18.47
C GLY A 84 6.05 -4.59 19.83
N GLY A 85 5.66 -5.33 20.88
CA GLY A 85 6.32 -5.33 22.18
C GLY A 85 6.46 -3.95 22.82
N VAL A 86 5.44 -3.10 22.77
CA VAL A 86 5.43 -1.91 23.63
C VAL A 86 4.95 -2.34 25.01
N GLU A 87 5.91 -2.77 25.84
CA GLU A 87 5.72 -2.77 27.30
C GLU A 87 5.20 -1.38 27.70
N ARG A 88 3.93 -1.30 28.05
CA ARG A 88 3.38 -0.12 28.70
C ARG A 88 3.74 -0.21 30.20
N PRO A 89 4.29 0.86 30.79
CA PRO A 89 4.72 0.90 32.19
C PRO A 89 3.56 0.76 33.18
#